data_AF-A0A7X9DAD8-F1
#
_entry.id   AF-A0A7X9DAD8-F1
#
_cell.length_a   1.000
_cell.length_b   1.000
_cell.length_c   1.000
_cell.angle_alpha   90.00
_cell.angle_beta   90.00
_cell.angle_gamma   90.00
#
_symmetry.space_group_name_H-M   'P 1'
#
loop_
_entity.id
_entity.type
_entity.pdbx_description
1 polymer ?
#
loop_
_entity_poly.entity_id
_entity_poly.type
_entity_poly.pdbx_seq_one_letter_code
_entity_poly.pdbx_strand_id
1 'polypeptide(L)' 'GRNAISWQEKFEHDVWYVDHLSLSLDIKILLKTIEKVFKREGINSQKSATMEPFNGN' A
#
# COMPACT_ATOMS: atom_id res chain seq x y z
N GLY A 1 7.40 7.08 -0.96
CA GLY A 1 6.53 6.14 -0.20
C GLY A 1 5.11 6.23 -0.71
N ARG A 2 4.55 5.09 -1.16
CA ARG A 2 3.21 4.84 -1.77
C ARG A 2 2.74 5.73 -2.94
N ASN A 3 3.17 7.00 -3.03
CA ASN A 3 2.89 7.92 -4.14
C ASN A 3 3.80 7.73 -5.36
N ALA A 4 4.77 6.82 -5.29
CA ALA A 4 5.73 6.55 -6.38
C ALA A 4 5.52 5.20 -7.05
N ILE A 5 4.48 4.46 -6.65
CA ILE A 5 4.18 3.13 -7.19
C ILE A 5 3.18 3.31 -8.33
N SER A 6 3.54 2.81 -9.52
CA SER A 6 2.70 2.82 -10.70
C SER A 6 1.43 1.96 -10.51
N TRP A 7 0.43 2.15 -11.37
CA TRP A 7 -0.77 1.31 -11.34
C TRP A 7 -0.45 -0.16 -11.63
N GLN A 8 0.50 -0.43 -12.51
CA GLN A 8 0.93 -1.79 -12.85
C GLN A 8 1.52 -2.52 -11.63
N GLU A 9 2.45 -1.90 -10.92
CA GLU A 9 3.06 -2.51 -9.73
C GLU A 9 2.03 -2.80 -8.63
N LYS A 10 0.97 -1.96 -8.50
CA LYS A 10 -0.13 -2.25 -7.56
C LYS A 10 -0.88 -3.51 -7.95
N PHE A 11 -1.21 -3.65 -9.23
CA PHE A 11 -1.89 -4.86 -9.70
C PHE A 11 -1.02 -6.11 -9.54
N GLU A 12 0.27 -6.01 -9.82
CA GLU A 12 1.21 -7.12 -9.59
C GLU A 12 1.25 -7.52 -8.11
N HIS A 13 1.24 -6.55 -7.19
CA HIS A 13 1.15 -6.82 -5.76
C HIS A 13 -0.20 -7.43 -5.35
N ASP A 14 -1.31 -6.96 -5.91
CA ASP A 14 -2.64 -7.49 -5.62
C ASP A 14 -2.78 -8.95 -6.08
N VAL A 15 -2.30 -9.26 -7.29
CA VAL A 15 -2.28 -10.65 -7.82
C VAL A 15 -1.38 -11.53 -6.96
N TRP A 16 -0.17 -11.06 -6.64
CA TRP A 16 0.76 -11.81 -5.79
C TRP A 16 0.16 -12.11 -4.41
N TYR A 17 -0.56 -11.15 -3.82
CA TYR A 17 -1.20 -11.33 -2.52
C TYR A 17 -2.28 -12.41 -2.57
N VAL A 18 -3.10 -12.44 -3.61
CA VAL A 18 -4.13 -13.48 -3.80
C VAL A 18 -3.49 -14.86 -3.92
N ASP A 19 -2.38 -14.98 -4.68
CA ASP A 19 -1.67 -16.25 -4.85
C ASP A 19 -0.98 -16.74 -3.57
N HIS A 20 -0.59 -15.82 -2.67
CA HIS A 20 0.18 -16.12 -1.44
C HIS A 20 -0.61 -15.88 -0.16
N LEU A 21 -1.95 -15.89 -0.27
CA LEU A 21 -2.85 -15.58 0.82
C LEU A 21 -2.67 -16.58 1.98
N SER A 22 -2.25 -16.08 3.14
CA SER A 22 -2.08 -16.87 4.36
C SER A 22 -2.36 -16.02 5.58
N LEU A 23 -2.90 -16.64 6.63
CA LEU A 23 -3.19 -15.95 7.90
C LEU A 23 -1.94 -15.28 8.49
N SER A 24 -0.77 -15.88 8.31
CA SER A 24 0.51 -15.32 8.77
C SER A 24 0.90 -14.04 8.03
N LEU A 25 0.56 -13.95 6.74
CA LEU A 25 0.82 -12.78 5.91
C LEU A 25 -0.10 -11.62 6.35
N ASP A 26 -1.37 -11.90 6.60
CA ASP A 26 -2.35 -10.90 7.05
C ASP A 26 -1.96 -10.30 8.39
N ILE A 27 -1.52 -11.12 9.35
CA ILE A 27 -1.04 -10.63 10.65
C ILE A 27 0.20 -9.73 10.47
N LYS A 28 1.12 -10.09 9.56
CA LYS A 28 2.29 -9.22 9.26
C LYS A 28 1.87 -7.89 8.65
N ILE A 29 0.91 -7.87 7.72
CA ILE A 29 0.39 -6.66 7.10
C ILE A 29 -0.31 -5.77 8.15
N LEU A 30 -1.08 -6.39 9.04
CA LEU A 30 -1.77 -5.70 10.14
C LEU A 30 -0.76 -5.05 11.10
N LEU A 31 0.27 -5.77 11.54
CA LEU A 31 1.32 -5.23 12.41
C LEU A 31 2.07 -4.07 11.78
N LYS A 32 2.43 -4.17 10.49
CA LYS A 32 3.04 -3.06 9.74
C LYS A 32 2.12 -1.83 9.67
N THR A 33 0.82 -2.06 9.52
CA THR A 33 -0.18 -0.98 9.49
C THR A 33 -0.28 -0.29 10.86
N ILE A 34 -0.33 -1.08 11.94
CA ILE A 34 -0.34 -0.58 13.32
C ILE A 34 0.94 0.23 13.59
N GLU A 35 2.11 -0.34 13.29
CA GLU A 35 3.41 0.33 13.45
C GLU A 35 3.44 1.69 12.73
N LYS A 36 2.94 1.74 11.49
CA LYS A 36 2.88 2.97 10.70
C LYS A 36 1.95 4.03 11.30
N VAL A 37 0.81 3.60 11.85
CA VAL A 37 -0.13 4.48 12.54
C VAL A 37 0.50 5.05 13.82
N PHE A 38 1.16 4.20 14.62
CA PHE A 38 1.84 4.63 15.85
C PHE A 38 3.05 5.53 15.59
N LYS A 39 3.86 5.24 14.56
CA LYS A 39 4.98 6.08 14.14
C LYS A 39 4.52 7.41 13.53
N ARG A 40 3.22 7.56 13.22
CA ARG A 40 2.65 8.78 12.59
C ARG A 40 3.33 9.15 11.26
N GLU A 41 4.10 8.22 10.69
CA GLU A 41 4.83 8.36 9.43
C GLU A 41 3.84 8.24 8.27
N GLY A 42 3.14 9.34 7.98
CA GLY A 42 2.25 9.43 6.83
C GLY A 42 0.98 10.26 7.04
N ILE A 43 0.72 10.76 8.25
CA ILE A 43 -0.44 11.64 8.48
C ILE A 43 -0.13 13.10 8.10
N ASN A 44 1.14 13.41 7.80
CA ASN A 44 1.60 14.76 7.48
C ASN A 44 1.95 14.94 5.99
N SER A 45 1.09 14.47 5.09
CA SER A 45 1.12 14.90 3.68
C SER A 45 0.08 16.00 3.48
N GLN A 46 0.35 17.15 4.08
CA GLN A 46 -0.48 18.36 3.95
C GLN A 46 -0.27 19.08 2.59
N LYS A 47 0.53 18.50 1.69
CA LYS A 47 0.76 18.99 0.31
C LYS A 47 1.03 17.80 -0.61
N SER A 48 0.05 17.49 -1.47
CA SER A 48 0.15 16.58 -2.62
C SER A 48 0.24 15.07 -2.31
N ALA A 49 -0.86 14.51 -1.80
CA ALA A 49 -1.14 13.06 -1.80
C ALA A 49 -2.18 12.68 -2.87
N THR A 50 -2.24 13.42 -3.97
CA THR A 50 -3.12 13.10 -5.10
C THR A 50 -2.43 12.01 -5.91
N MET A 51 -2.87 10.77 -5.69
CA MET A 51 -2.56 9.66 -6.58
C MET A 51 -3.16 9.98 -7.96
N GLU A 52 -2.36 9.88 -9.02
CA GLU A 52 -2.85 10.07 -10.39
C GLU A 52 -3.97 9.06 -10.69
N PRO A 53 -5.08 9.49 -11.31
CA PRO A 53 -6.20 8.62 -11.64
C PRO A 53 -5.73 7.46 -12.53
N PHE A 54 -6.35 6.29 -12.37
CA PHE A 54 -6.08 5.12 -13.19
C PHE A 54 -6.36 5.44 -14.67
N ASN A 55 -5.38 5.21 -15.56
CA ASN A 55 -5.50 5.57 -16.97
C ASN A 55 -5.72 4.38 -17.93
N GLY A 56 -5.85 3.14 -17.44
CA GLY A 56 -6.42 2.01 -18.17
C GLY A 56 -5.75 1.54 -19.48
N ASN A 57 -4.61 2.08 -19.87
CA ASN A 57 -3.93 1.71 -21.12
C ASN A 57 -3.03 0.47 -20.96
#